data_AF-A0A424W3S5-F1
#
_entry.id   AF-A0A424W3S5-F1
#
_cell.length_a   1.000
_cell.length_b   1.000
_cell.length_c   1.000
_cell.angle_alpha   90.00
_cell.angle_beta   90.00
_cell.angle_gamma   90.00
#
_symmetry.space_group_name_H-M   'P 1'
#
loop_
_entity.id
_entity.type
_entity.pdbx_description
1 polymer ?
#
loop_
_entity_poly.entity_id
_entity_poly.type
_entity_poly.pdbx_seq_one_letter_code
_entity_poly.pdbx_strand_id
1 'polypeptide(L)'
;MRGISDRGVVKTGRSKLGRWVALGVAAVIAVAAAAYACVERRYTANVQRGAFEGAVTVYPYNFTRYDVAYSTTTGLRMIVDANAAAGTEAQTFGYKPESPDAPLNVLWRYASGPDSTPEGVYPFQVTLPQPRRPSGQVVLELRFYPDGKVAARYATTPLGLASGNVDPELPGNDWVSNR
;
A
#
# COMPACT_ATOMS: atom_id res chain seq x y z
N MET A 1 56.93 -6.97 75.45
CA MET A 1 57.60 -6.12 74.44
C MET A 1 56.56 -5.57 73.49
N ARG A 2 56.69 -4.26 73.19
CA ARG A 2 56.18 -3.41 72.08
C ARG A 2 55.05 -3.92 71.15
N GLY A 3 54.08 -3.02 70.93
CA GLY A 3 52.98 -3.14 69.97
C GLY A 3 53.25 -2.57 68.56
N ILE A 4 52.15 -2.10 67.92
CA ILE A 4 51.92 -1.31 66.66
C ILE A 4 50.81 -2.04 65.87
N SER A 5 49.55 -1.56 65.82
CA SER A 5 48.96 -0.47 65.01
C SER A 5 48.81 -0.78 63.51
N ASP A 6 47.56 -0.91 63.03
CA ASP A 6 47.05 -0.27 61.80
C ASP A 6 45.52 -0.40 61.75
N ARG A 7 44.77 0.70 61.89
CA ARG A 7 44.24 1.61 60.85
C ARG A 7 43.10 1.01 60.03
N GLY A 8 41.95 1.67 60.13
CA GLY A 8 40.66 1.18 59.67
C GLY A 8 40.37 1.36 58.18
N VAL A 9 39.20 0.88 57.77
CA VAL A 9 38.45 1.41 56.63
C VAL A 9 36.95 1.38 56.96
N VAL A 10 36.34 2.53 56.73
CA VAL A 10 34.93 2.89 56.91
C VAL A 10 34.12 2.49 55.68
N LYS A 11 32.88 2.01 55.90
CA LYS A 11 31.67 2.00 55.02
C LYS A 11 31.79 1.29 53.66
N THR A 12 30.86 0.41 53.31
CA THR A 12 29.52 0.84 52.89
C THR A 12 28.54 -0.33 52.99
N GLY A 13 27.63 -0.28 53.96
CA GLY A 13 26.48 -1.16 54.02
C GLY A 13 25.60 -0.91 52.80
N ARG A 14 25.66 -1.82 51.82
CA ARG A 14 24.86 -1.79 50.59
C ARG A 14 23.38 -1.89 50.98
N SER A 15 22.68 -0.75 51.06
CA SER A 15 21.32 -0.72 51.59
C SER A 15 20.36 -1.38 50.60
N LYS A 16 19.66 -2.43 51.05
CA LYS A 16 18.66 -3.17 50.26
C LYS A 16 17.48 -2.27 49.86
N LEU A 17 17.22 -1.19 50.61
CA LEU A 17 16.09 -0.28 50.39
C LEU A 17 16.18 0.47 49.04
N GLY A 18 17.37 0.95 48.66
CA GLY A 18 17.55 1.67 47.39
C GLY A 18 17.29 0.79 46.16
N ARG A 19 17.52 -0.52 46.28
CA ARG A 19 17.30 -1.49 45.20
C ARG A 19 15.80 -1.74 44.96
N TRP A 20 14.98 -1.77 46.00
CA TRP A 20 13.53 -1.95 45.88
C TRP A 20 12.83 -0.72 45.31
N VAL A 21 13.27 0.49 45.69
CA VAL A 21 12.74 1.73 45.12
C VAL A 21 13.11 1.87 43.64
N ALA A 22 14.35 1.55 43.26
CA ALA A 22 14.78 1.57 41.87
C ALA A 22 14.02 0.54 41.01
N LEU A 23 13.74 -0.66 41.55
CA LEU A 23 12.92 -1.68 40.89
C LEU A 23 11.46 -1.22 40.71
N GLY A 24 10.88 -0.56 41.71
CA GLY A 24 9.52 -0.02 41.63
C GLY A 24 9.37 1.09 40.57
N VAL A 25 10.32 2.02 40.51
CA VAL A 25 10.34 3.10 39.50
C VAL A 25 10.53 2.53 38.09
N ALA A 26 11.43 1.56 37.92
CA ALA A 26 11.63 0.91 36.62
C ALA A 26 10.38 0.18 36.12
N ALA A 27 9.64 -0.48 37.02
CA ALA A 27 8.38 -1.15 36.67
C ALA A 27 7.30 -0.15 36.22
N VAL A 28 7.17 0.99 36.88
CA VAL A 28 6.19 2.03 36.50
C VAL A 28 6.54 2.65 35.14
N ILE A 29 7.83 2.93 34.88
CA ILE A 29 8.28 3.44 33.58
C ILE A 29 8.03 2.42 32.46
N ALA A 30 8.27 1.14 32.72
CA ALA A 30 8.01 0.07 31.74
C ALA A 30 6.52 -0.06 31.40
N VAL A 31 5.63 0.05 32.40
CA VAL A 31 4.17 0.03 32.18
C VAL A 31 3.70 1.26 31.41
N ALA A 32 4.21 2.45 31.75
CA ALA A 32 3.89 3.68 31.03
C ALA A 32 4.37 3.63 29.57
N ALA A 33 5.57 3.12 29.32
CA ALA A 33 6.10 2.94 27.97
C ALA A 33 5.29 1.90 27.16
N ALA A 34 4.89 0.78 27.78
CA ALA A 34 4.06 -0.23 27.13
C ALA A 34 2.64 0.30 26.81
N ALA A 35 2.05 1.08 27.71
CA ALA A 35 0.77 1.73 27.48
C ALA A 35 0.85 2.76 26.35
N TYR A 36 1.89 3.62 26.36
CA TYR A 36 2.11 4.62 25.32
C TYR A 36 2.34 3.96 23.95
N ALA A 37 3.19 2.94 23.87
CA ALA A 37 3.43 2.19 22.64
C ALA A 37 2.15 1.49 22.14
N CYS A 38 1.31 0.97 23.03
CA CYS A 38 0.03 0.37 22.66
C CYS A 38 -0.96 1.42 22.10
N VAL A 39 -1.02 2.60 22.72
CA VAL A 39 -1.86 3.72 22.26
C VAL A 39 -1.37 4.24 20.91
N GLU A 40 -0.08 4.53 20.74
CA GLU A 40 0.48 4.95 19.45
C GLU A 40 0.26 3.92 18.35
N ARG A 41 0.48 2.63 18.63
CA ARG A 41 0.28 1.56 17.65
C ARG A 41 -1.18 1.40 17.24
N ARG A 42 -2.13 1.63 18.17
CA ARG A 42 -3.56 1.63 17.85
C ARG A 42 -3.98 2.88 17.09
N TYR A 43 -3.48 4.06 17.48
CA TYR A 43 -3.77 5.31 16.78
C TYR A 43 -3.23 5.29 15.36
N THR A 44 -1.98 4.88 15.16
CA THR A 44 -1.38 4.73 13.83
C THR A 44 -2.13 3.71 12.98
N ALA A 45 -2.50 2.55 13.52
CA ALA A 45 -3.29 1.55 12.80
C ALA A 45 -4.70 2.04 12.42
N ASN A 46 -5.37 2.80 13.30
CA ASN A 46 -6.71 3.34 13.04
C ASN A 46 -6.70 4.51 12.04
N VAL A 47 -5.71 5.40 12.13
CA VAL A 47 -5.52 6.51 11.17
C VAL A 47 -5.22 5.97 9.77
N GLN A 48 -4.41 4.90 9.67
CA GLN A 48 -4.18 4.22 8.40
C GLN A 48 -5.45 3.54 7.88
N ARG A 49 -6.25 2.87 8.73
CA ARG A 49 -7.52 2.26 8.31
C ARG A 49 -8.52 3.28 7.73
N GLY A 50 -8.66 4.45 8.34
CA GLY A 50 -9.58 5.48 7.87
C GLY A 50 -9.17 6.10 6.53
N ALA A 51 -7.86 6.27 6.28
CA ALA A 51 -7.35 6.81 5.02
C ALA A 51 -7.64 5.90 3.81
N PHE A 52 -7.60 4.58 4.02
CA PHE A 52 -7.77 3.57 2.97
C PHE A 52 -9.17 2.96 2.91
N GLU A 53 -10.09 3.38 3.78
CA GLU A 53 -11.47 2.90 3.73
C GLU A 53 -12.10 3.25 2.37
N GLY A 54 -12.68 2.24 1.71
CA GLY A 54 -13.25 2.35 0.37
C GLY A 54 -12.25 2.23 -0.79
N ALA A 55 -10.94 2.22 -0.52
CA ALA A 55 -9.93 1.97 -1.55
C ALA A 55 -9.88 0.48 -1.93
N VAL A 56 -9.59 0.21 -3.20
CA VAL A 56 -9.48 -1.13 -3.77
C VAL A 56 -8.08 -1.36 -4.33
N THR A 57 -7.65 -2.62 -4.32
CA THR A 57 -6.42 -3.04 -5.01
C THR A 57 -6.66 -3.01 -6.51
N VAL A 58 -5.69 -2.49 -7.26
CA VAL A 58 -5.71 -2.47 -8.73
C VAL A 58 -4.77 -3.55 -9.25
N TYR A 59 -5.26 -4.38 -10.16
CA TYR A 59 -4.48 -5.36 -10.93
C TYR A 59 -4.36 -4.85 -12.36
N PRO A 60 -3.25 -4.17 -12.70
CA PRO A 60 -3.00 -3.75 -14.06
C PRO A 60 -2.55 -4.92 -14.94
N TYR A 61 -2.96 -4.89 -16.20
CA TYR A 61 -2.48 -5.76 -17.26
C TYR A 61 -2.04 -4.88 -18.43
N ASN A 62 -0.81 -5.06 -18.89
CA ASN A 62 -0.25 -4.30 -19.99
C ASN A 62 -0.13 -5.18 -21.24
N PHE A 63 -0.99 -4.95 -22.23
CA PHE A 63 -0.96 -5.62 -23.54
C PHE A 63 -0.21 -4.80 -24.60
N THR A 64 0.55 -3.79 -24.17
CA THR A 64 1.39 -3.00 -25.05
C THR A 64 2.82 -3.54 -25.06
N ARG A 65 3.54 -3.22 -26.14
CA ARG A 65 4.95 -3.60 -26.33
C ARG A 65 5.94 -2.76 -25.51
N TYR A 66 5.45 -1.80 -24.71
CA TYR A 66 6.26 -0.86 -23.94
C TYR A 66 5.76 -0.78 -22.50
N ASP A 67 6.59 -0.26 -21.60
CA ASP A 67 6.18 -0.05 -20.22
C ASP A 67 5.13 1.06 -20.17
N VAL A 68 4.17 0.92 -19.27
CA VAL A 68 3.08 1.90 -19.10
C VAL A 68 3.19 2.53 -17.73
N ALA A 69 3.25 3.86 -17.67
CA ALA A 69 3.04 4.59 -16.43
C ALA A 69 1.59 5.08 -16.36
N TYR A 70 0.89 4.76 -15.28
CA TYR A 70 -0.51 5.16 -15.11
C TYR A 70 -0.83 5.70 -13.71
N SER A 71 -1.97 6.37 -13.63
CA SER A 71 -2.57 6.86 -12.39
C SER A 71 -4.10 6.81 -12.49
N THR A 72 -4.74 6.22 -11.46
CA THR A 72 -6.19 6.25 -11.24
C THR A 72 -6.60 7.12 -10.05
N THR A 73 -5.61 7.63 -9.32
CA THR A 73 -5.77 8.47 -8.14
C THR A 73 -4.68 9.53 -8.18
N THR A 74 -5.05 10.81 -8.10
CA THR A 74 -4.10 11.93 -8.14
C THR A 74 -2.93 11.72 -7.18
N GLY A 75 -1.71 11.83 -7.69
CA GLY A 75 -0.48 11.69 -6.91
C GLY A 75 -0.01 10.24 -6.69
N LEU A 76 -0.80 9.24 -7.05
CA LEU A 76 -0.39 7.83 -7.04
C LEU A 76 -0.09 7.36 -8.46
N ARG A 77 1.17 6.98 -8.70
CA ARG A 77 1.66 6.52 -10.00
C ARG A 77 2.19 5.10 -9.89
N MET A 78 1.89 4.28 -10.88
CA MET A 78 2.48 2.95 -11.08
C MET A 78 3.15 2.88 -12.44
N ILE A 79 4.16 2.02 -12.55
CA ILE A 79 4.74 1.56 -13.82
C ILE A 79 4.41 0.08 -13.93
N VAL A 80 4.01 -0.35 -15.12
CA VAL A 80 3.66 -1.72 -15.47
C VAL A 80 4.53 -2.12 -16.64
N ASP A 81 5.25 -3.22 -16.51
CA ASP A 81 6.21 -3.63 -17.52
C ASP A 81 5.51 -4.00 -18.84
N ALA A 82 6.24 -3.87 -19.95
CA ALA A 82 5.79 -4.30 -21.27
C ALA A 82 5.30 -5.75 -21.27
N ASN A 83 4.14 -6.01 -21.90
CA ASN A 83 3.52 -7.33 -21.97
C ASN A 83 3.22 -8.00 -20.61
N ALA A 84 3.11 -7.24 -19.52
CA ALA A 84 2.72 -7.76 -18.21
C ALA A 84 1.23 -8.18 -18.19
N ALA A 85 0.94 -9.34 -18.77
CA ALA A 85 -0.40 -9.94 -18.83
C ALA A 85 -0.68 -10.92 -17.68
N ALA A 86 0.29 -11.16 -16.80
CA ALA A 86 0.20 -12.22 -15.79
C ALA A 86 -0.58 -11.84 -14.52
N GLY A 87 -0.89 -10.55 -14.32
CA GLY A 87 -1.57 -10.08 -13.11
C GLY A 87 -0.79 -10.30 -11.82
N THR A 88 0.54 -10.46 -11.92
CA THR A 88 1.45 -10.57 -10.78
C THR A 88 1.74 -9.21 -10.14
N GLU A 89 1.50 -8.14 -10.88
CA GLU A 89 1.60 -6.78 -10.39
C GLU A 89 0.26 -6.36 -9.78
N ALA A 90 0.31 -5.81 -8.58
CA ALA A 90 -0.86 -5.28 -7.90
C ALA A 90 -0.50 -3.99 -7.14
N GLN A 91 -1.35 -2.98 -7.26
CA GLN A 91 -1.26 -1.76 -6.47
C GLN A 91 -2.29 -1.81 -5.34
N THR A 92 -1.83 -2.11 -4.13
CA THR A 92 -2.68 -2.00 -2.93
C THR A 92 -3.12 -0.56 -2.74
N PHE A 93 -4.43 -0.36 -2.52
CA PHE A 93 -5.05 0.97 -2.43
C PHE A 93 -4.85 1.85 -3.68
N GLY A 94 -4.72 1.24 -4.86
CA GLY A 94 -4.46 1.97 -6.11
C GLY A 94 -5.63 2.85 -6.59
N TYR A 95 -6.85 2.53 -6.18
CA TYR A 95 -8.03 3.28 -6.58
C TYR A 95 -9.03 3.44 -5.43
N LYS A 96 -9.55 4.66 -5.24
CA LYS A 96 -10.67 4.94 -4.35
C LYS A 96 -11.71 5.75 -5.13
N PRO A 97 -12.89 5.20 -5.44
CA PRO A 97 -13.94 5.97 -6.09
C PRO A 97 -14.40 7.12 -5.19
N GLU A 98 -14.65 8.30 -5.77
CA GLU A 98 -15.17 9.47 -5.05
C GLU A 98 -16.60 9.23 -4.53
N SER A 99 -17.40 8.51 -5.32
CA SER A 99 -18.73 8.02 -4.96
C SER A 99 -19.00 6.70 -5.70
N PRO A 100 -20.03 5.93 -5.30
CA PRO A 100 -20.33 4.64 -5.94
C PRO A 100 -20.56 4.70 -7.46
N ASP A 101 -20.99 5.85 -7.97
CA ASP A 101 -21.31 6.07 -9.39
C ASP A 101 -20.34 7.06 -10.06
N ALA A 102 -19.32 7.55 -9.35
CA ALA A 102 -18.33 8.46 -9.89
C ALA A 102 -17.50 7.76 -10.99
N PRO A 103 -17.25 8.42 -12.13
CA PRO A 103 -16.51 7.79 -13.22
C PRO A 103 -15.07 7.46 -12.83
N LEU A 104 -14.51 6.45 -13.49
CA LEU A 104 -13.11 6.06 -13.32
C LEU A 104 -12.24 6.88 -14.27
N ASN A 105 -11.41 7.74 -13.71
CA ASN A 105 -10.40 8.49 -14.46
C ASN A 105 -9.09 7.71 -14.50
N VAL A 106 -8.53 7.55 -15.70
CA VAL A 106 -7.25 6.88 -15.94
C VAL A 106 -6.37 7.79 -16.77
N LEU A 107 -5.26 8.21 -16.19
CA LEU A 107 -4.20 8.93 -16.90
C LEU A 107 -3.07 7.94 -17.17
N TRP A 108 -2.61 7.83 -18.41
CA TRP A 108 -1.48 6.96 -18.71
C TRP A 108 -0.62 7.46 -19.87
N ARG A 109 0.61 6.93 -19.91
CA ARG A 109 1.62 7.20 -20.92
C ARG A 109 2.50 5.98 -21.14
N TYR A 110 3.17 5.92 -22.29
CA TYR A 110 4.32 5.03 -22.44
C TYR A 110 5.49 5.56 -21.61
N ALA A 111 6.06 4.69 -20.78
CA ALA A 111 7.23 4.96 -19.96
C ALA A 111 8.54 4.55 -20.64
N SER A 112 8.46 3.71 -21.67
CA SER A 112 9.59 3.32 -22.53
C SER A 112 9.17 3.29 -24.01
N GLY A 113 10.16 3.17 -24.90
CA GLY A 113 9.93 3.13 -26.35
C GLY A 113 9.93 4.49 -27.06
N PRO A 114 9.77 4.49 -28.39
CA PRO A 114 9.79 5.68 -29.24
C PRO A 114 8.62 6.64 -28.95
N ASP A 115 7.50 6.11 -28.47
CA ASP A 115 6.30 6.89 -28.13
C ASP A 115 6.27 7.30 -26.64
N SER A 116 7.38 7.13 -25.92
CA SER A 116 7.47 7.52 -24.51
C SER A 116 7.39 9.03 -24.34
N THR A 117 6.65 9.46 -23.32
CA THR A 117 6.54 10.88 -22.96
C THR A 117 7.18 11.14 -21.60
N PRO A 118 7.66 12.37 -21.34
CA PRO A 118 8.18 12.74 -20.03
C PRO A 118 7.17 12.53 -18.90
N GLU A 119 7.67 12.36 -17.68
CA GLU A 119 6.82 12.37 -16.50
C GLU A 119 6.04 13.69 -16.38
N GLY A 120 4.76 13.59 -16.00
CA GLY A 120 3.83 14.73 -15.98
C GLY A 120 3.07 14.95 -17.30
N VAL A 121 3.53 14.35 -18.41
CA VAL A 121 2.85 14.42 -19.70
C VAL A 121 2.10 13.11 -19.94
N TYR A 122 0.79 13.13 -19.68
CA TYR A 122 -0.12 12.00 -19.89
C TYR A 122 -0.97 12.24 -21.15
N PRO A 123 -0.54 11.78 -22.33
CA PRO A 123 -1.26 11.99 -23.58
C PRO A 123 -2.58 11.20 -23.63
N PHE A 124 -2.67 10.09 -22.89
CA PHE A 124 -3.90 9.31 -22.78
C PHE A 124 -4.59 9.62 -21.47
N GLN A 125 -5.70 10.35 -21.59
CA GLN A 125 -6.58 10.68 -20.47
C GLN A 125 -7.95 10.11 -20.78
N VAL A 126 -8.38 9.16 -19.97
CA VAL A 126 -9.58 8.38 -20.23
C VAL A 126 -10.52 8.47 -19.04
N THR A 127 -11.77 8.81 -19.31
CA THR A 127 -12.85 8.75 -18.33
C THR A 127 -13.77 7.59 -18.72
N LEU A 128 -13.78 6.53 -17.92
CA LEU A 128 -14.66 5.39 -18.09
C LEU A 128 -15.93 5.58 -17.24
N PRO A 129 -17.11 5.14 -17.71
CA PRO A 129 -18.25 4.93 -16.83
C PRO A 129 -17.81 4.06 -15.64
N GLN A 130 -18.41 4.29 -14.48
CA GLN A 130 -18.03 3.52 -13.29
C GLN A 130 -18.35 2.03 -13.52
N PRO A 131 -17.34 1.13 -13.45
CA PRO A 131 -17.61 -0.29 -13.62
C PRO A 131 -18.57 -0.78 -12.54
N ARG A 132 -19.51 -1.67 -12.91
CA ARG A 132 -20.46 -2.22 -11.95
C ARG A 132 -19.71 -2.95 -10.84
N ARG A 133 -19.89 -2.51 -9.59
CA ARG A 133 -19.23 -3.09 -8.42
C ARG A 133 -20.07 -4.22 -7.80
N PRO A 134 -19.57 -5.47 -7.76
CA PRO A 134 -20.19 -6.53 -6.96
C PRO A 134 -20.19 -6.20 -5.47
N SER A 135 -21.13 -6.77 -4.72
CA SER A 135 -21.11 -6.70 -3.25
C SER A 135 -19.91 -7.45 -2.68
N GLY A 136 -19.32 -6.93 -1.61
CA GLY A 136 -18.24 -7.58 -0.87
C GLY A 136 -16.85 -7.07 -1.24
N GLN A 137 -15.84 -7.88 -0.94
CA GLN A 137 -14.44 -7.56 -1.24
C GLN A 137 -14.17 -7.77 -2.73
N VAL A 138 -13.68 -6.71 -3.38
CA VAL A 138 -13.43 -6.67 -4.81
C VAL A 138 -12.09 -6.02 -5.09
N VAL A 139 -11.55 -6.31 -6.26
CA VAL A 139 -10.38 -5.67 -6.86
C VAL A 139 -10.79 -4.98 -8.15
N LEU A 140 -10.03 -3.99 -8.58
CA LEU A 140 -10.17 -3.38 -9.91
C LEU A 140 -9.17 -4.05 -10.86
N GLU A 141 -9.66 -4.67 -11.91
CA GLU A 141 -8.82 -5.08 -13.03
C GLU A 141 -8.74 -3.91 -14.02
N LEU A 142 -7.52 -3.55 -14.42
CA LEU A 142 -7.26 -2.44 -15.34
C LEU A 142 -6.39 -2.94 -16.49
N ARG A 143 -6.84 -2.78 -17.73
CA ARG A 143 -6.13 -3.27 -18.91
C ARG A 143 -5.72 -2.12 -19.80
N PHE A 144 -4.46 -2.10 -20.18
CA PHE A 144 -3.88 -1.13 -21.12
C PHE A 144 -3.59 -1.80 -22.45
N TYR A 145 -4.02 -1.13 -23.53
CA TYR A 145 -3.84 -1.57 -24.90
C TYR A 145 -3.15 -0.47 -25.70
N PRO A 146 -2.62 -0.79 -26.89
CA PRO A 146 -2.12 0.23 -27.81
C PRO A 146 -3.15 1.35 -28.09
N ASP A 147 -2.65 2.48 -28.58
CA ASP A 147 -3.44 3.62 -29.08
C ASP A 147 -4.39 4.27 -28.06
N GLY A 148 -4.07 4.18 -26.77
CA GLY A 148 -4.86 4.85 -25.72
C GLY A 148 -6.06 4.04 -25.21
N LYS A 149 -6.25 2.80 -25.69
CA LYS A 149 -7.40 1.98 -25.26
C LYS A 149 -7.18 1.44 -23.84
N VAL A 150 -8.20 1.58 -23.02
CA VAL A 150 -8.24 1.11 -21.63
C VAL A 150 -9.54 0.37 -21.38
N ALA A 151 -9.48 -0.71 -20.62
CA ALA A 151 -10.67 -1.39 -20.12
C ALA A 151 -10.55 -1.64 -18.61
N ALA A 152 -11.66 -1.57 -17.90
CA ALA A 152 -11.70 -1.82 -16.47
C ALA A 152 -12.91 -2.64 -16.07
N ARG A 153 -12.78 -3.41 -14.99
CA ARG A 153 -13.91 -4.03 -14.30
C ARG A 153 -13.59 -4.29 -12.84
N TYR A 154 -14.63 -4.48 -12.03
CA TYR A 154 -14.46 -5.07 -10.71
C TYR A 154 -14.52 -6.60 -10.80
N ALA A 155 -13.66 -7.26 -10.03
CA ALA A 155 -13.67 -8.71 -9.88
C ALA A 155 -13.51 -9.09 -8.40
N THR A 156 -14.03 -10.25 -8.00
CA THR A 156 -13.74 -10.85 -6.68
C THR A 156 -12.41 -11.59 -6.68
N THR A 157 -11.98 -12.09 -7.84
CA THR A 157 -10.70 -12.74 -8.05
C THR A 157 -10.13 -12.25 -9.38
N PRO A 158 -8.91 -11.70 -9.41
CA PRO A 158 -8.29 -11.27 -10.65
C PRO A 158 -7.95 -12.47 -11.54
N LEU A 159 -8.12 -12.30 -12.85
CA LEU A 159 -7.93 -13.34 -13.87
C LEU A 159 -6.51 -13.92 -13.86
N GLY A 160 -5.49 -13.06 -13.74
CA GLY A 160 -4.08 -13.49 -13.77
C GLY A 160 -3.73 -14.52 -12.69
N LEU A 161 -4.37 -14.43 -11.52
CA LEU A 161 -4.18 -15.42 -10.46
C LEU A 161 -4.76 -16.80 -10.79
N ALA A 162 -5.77 -16.87 -11.66
CA ALA A 162 -6.42 -18.12 -12.05
C ALA A 162 -5.80 -18.75 -13.31
N SER A 163 -5.41 -17.93 -14.30
CA SER A 163 -4.97 -18.39 -15.62
C SER A 163 -3.47 -18.24 -15.89
N GLY A 164 -2.72 -17.56 -15.02
CA GLY A 164 -1.30 -17.29 -15.20
C GLY A 164 -1.02 -16.17 -16.19
N ASN A 165 -1.56 -16.23 -17.41
CA ASN A 165 -1.59 -15.13 -18.36
C ASN A 165 -3.05 -14.83 -18.75
N VAL A 166 -3.36 -13.54 -18.88
CA VAL A 166 -4.68 -13.09 -19.29
C VAL A 166 -4.70 -12.85 -20.80
N ASP A 167 -5.76 -13.30 -21.48
CA ASP A 167 -5.95 -13.00 -22.90
C ASP A 167 -6.23 -11.51 -23.13
N PRO A 168 -5.74 -10.92 -24.23
CA PRO A 168 -6.02 -9.52 -24.57
C PRO A 168 -7.50 -9.29 -24.88
N GLU A 169 -8.25 -10.33 -25.25
CA GLU A 169 -9.70 -10.22 -25.40
C GLU A 169 -10.38 -10.04 -24.05
N LEU A 170 -11.44 -9.24 -24.01
CA LEU A 170 -12.21 -8.97 -22.79
C LEU A 170 -13.23 -10.09 -22.58
N PRO A 171 -13.07 -10.95 -21.56
CA PRO A 171 -14.05 -11.99 -21.31
C PRO A 171 -15.26 -11.41 -20.58
N GLY A 172 -16.47 -11.71 -21.06
CA GLY A 172 -17.72 -11.30 -20.42
C GLY A 172 -18.16 -9.87 -20.76
N ASN A 173 -19.30 -9.45 -20.19
CA ASN A 173 -19.98 -8.18 -20.49
C ASN A 173 -19.85 -7.13 -19.38
N ASP A 174 -19.04 -7.40 -18.36
CA ASP A 174 -18.83 -6.59 -17.16
C ASP A 174 -17.71 -5.55 -17.32
N TRP A 175 -17.01 -5.56 -18.44
CA TRP A 175 -15.99 -4.59 -18.79
C TRP A 175 -16.60 -3.27 -19.25
N VAL A 176 -16.01 -2.18 -18.77
CA VAL A 176 -16.17 -0.85 -19.36
C VAL A 176 -14.88 -0.51 -20.11
N SER A 177 -14.99 -0.01 -21.33
CA SER A 177 -13.85 0.44 -22.14
C SER A 177 -14.16 1.77 -22.80
N ASN A 178 -13.12 2.49 -23.21
CA ASN A 178 -13.26 3.75 -23.95
C ASN A 178 -13.38 3.55 -25.47
N ARG A 179 -13.21 2.32 -25.96
CA ARG A 179 -13.29 1.89 -27.35
C ARG A 179 -13.60 0.40 -27.44
#